data_AF-A0A914YYL9-F1
#
_entry.id   AF-A0A914YYL9-F1
#
_cell.length_a   1.000
_cell.length_b   1.000
_cell.length_c   1.000
_cell.angle_alpha   90.00
_cell.angle_beta   90.00
_cell.angle_gamma   90.00
#
_symmetry.space_group_name_H-M   'P 1'
#
loop_
_entity.id
_entity.type
_entity.pdbx_description
1 polymer ?
#
loop_
_entity_poly.entity_id
_entity_poly.type
_entity_poly.pdbx_seq_one_letter_code
_entity_poly.pdbx_strand_id
1 'polypeptide(L)'
;MALSLLSHIQKRHNTVNFFMRRSGQELWKTVTSVSKSGQKKGRRSTRQQIRPLEKFYKIGSGPLKIQFPGLNASTEKGLEPLIIEEQTEDELKQGTLNIRTILEETKATSKRRRREKLHPLERGFSGHNVVGQKLGPPPPVGDVALDDFQTYCLEVKRTSHMTRVFGRVHTMAALVFMGNGKGLGGYAVGKAAIHRTNNAIVKGMNMASRKFLC
;
A
#
# COMPACT_ATOMS: atom_id res chain seq x y z
N MET A 1 43.31 11.53 -19.40
CA MET A 1 42.68 10.30 -19.97
C MET A 1 41.61 9.84 -19.00
N ALA A 2 40.33 10.00 -19.37
CA ALA A 2 39.20 9.72 -18.48
C ALA A 2 38.87 8.22 -18.49
N LEU A 3 38.96 7.58 -17.31
CA LEU A 3 38.52 6.21 -17.10
C LEU A 3 36.98 6.19 -17.08
N SER A 4 36.37 5.59 -18.10
CA SER A 4 34.94 5.38 -18.17
C SER A 4 34.51 4.32 -17.15
N LEU A 5 33.90 4.77 -16.04
CA LEU A 5 33.17 3.92 -15.11
C LEU A 5 31.84 3.47 -15.73
N LEU A 6 31.91 2.55 -16.70
CA LEU A 6 30.74 1.80 -17.14
C LEU A 6 30.31 0.90 -15.98
N SER A 7 29.14 1.15 -15.41
CA SER A 7 28.54 0.26 -14.41
C SER A 7 28.46 -1.15 -15.00
N HIS A 8 29.23 -2.09 -14.46
CA HIS A 8 29.19 -3.48 -14.87
C HIS A 8 27.84 -4.08 -14.46
N ILE A 9 26.84 -3.96 -15.35
CA ILE A 9 25.55 -4.62 -15.18
C ILE A 9 25.82 -6.10 -15.43
N GLN A 10 26.04 -6.85 -14.37
CA GLN A 10 26.19 -8.30 -14.41
C GLN A 10 24.90 -8.91 -14.98
N LYS A 11 24.86 -9.19 -16.28
CA LYS A 11 23.76 -9.91 -16.93
C LYS A 11 23.86 -11.38 -16.54
N ARG A 12 23.26 -11.76 -15.41
CA ARG A 12 23.12 -13.19 -15.05
C ARG A 12 22.05 -13.82 -15.92
N HIS A 13 22.45 -14.76 -16.77
CA HIS A 13 21.51 -15.62 -17.48
C HIS A 13 20.78 -16.48 -16.44
N ASN A 14 19.47 -16.63 -16.58
CA ASN A 14 18.67 -17.41 -15.64
C ASN A 14 18.96 -18.90 -15.84
N THR A 15 19.93 -19.45 -15.09
CA THR A 15 20.36 -20.86 -15.16
C THR A 15 19.42 -21.82 -14.42
N VAL A 16 18.24 -21.36 -14.01
CA VAL A 16 17.33 -22.11 -13.16
C VAL A 16 16.40 -22.99 -14.02
N ASN A 17 16.44 -24.30 -13.78
CA ASN A 17 15.52 -25.29 -14.38
C ASN A 17 14.05 -24.88 -14.19
N PHE A 18 13.17 -25.23 -15.14
CA PHE A 18 11.74 -24.96 -15.08
C PHE A 18 11.10 -25.38 -13.74
N PHE A 19 11.43 -26.57 -13.24
CA PHE A 19 10.90 -27.09 -11.97
C PHE A 19 11.40 -26.34 -10.73
N MET A 20 12.45 -25.53 -10.86
CA MET A 20 13.04 -24.76 -9.76
C MET A 20 12.55 -23.30 -9.76
N ARG A 21 11.70 -22.92 -10.71
CA ARG A 21 11.07 -21.59 -10.74
C ARG A 21 10.10 -21.44 -9.57
N ARG A 22 10.03 -20.23 -9.04
CA ARG A 22 9.19 -19.87 -7.89
C ARG A 22 8.17 -18.83 -8.30
N SER A 23 7.08 -18.75 -7.54
CA SER A 23 6.05 -17.75 -7.79
C SER A 23 6.59 -16.32 -7.57
N GLY A 24 5.96 -15.33 -8.21
CA GLY A 24 6.34 -13.93 -8.02
C GLY A 24 6.27 -13.48 -6.55
N GLN A 25 5.32 -14.03 -5.78
CA GLN A 25 5.16 -13.73 -4.36
C GLN A 25 6.36 -14.25 -3.53
N GLU A 26 6.85 -15.45 -3.82
CA GLU A 26 8.04 -16.02 -3.17
C GLU A 26 9.31 -15.25 -3.52
N LEU A 27 9.49 -14.89 -4.79
CA LEU A 27 10.63 -14.07 -5.25
C LEU A 27 10.63 -12.69 -4.60
N TRP A 28 9.47 -12.03 -4.55
CA TRP A 28 9.39 -10.76 -3.84
C TRP A 28 9.60 -10.94 -2.35
N LYS A 29 9.14 -12.03 -1.73
CA LYS A 29 9.38 -12.31 -0.31
C LYS A 29 10.87 -12.45 0.01
N THR A 30 11.68 -13.07 -0.84
CA THR A 30 13.14 -13.17 -0.59
C THR A 30 13.82 -11.80 -0.63
N VAL A 31 13.46 -10.96 -1.59
CA VAL A 31 14.00 -9.58 -1.71
C VAL A 31 13.47 -8.66 -0.61
N THR A 32 12.23 -8.86 -0.19
CA THR A 32 11.50 -7.89 0.64
C THR A 32 11.37 -8.25 2.11
N SER A 33 11.57 -9.51 2.47
CA SER A 33 11.51 -9.93 3.86
C SER A 33 12.70 -9.39 4.63
N VAL A 34 12.47 -9.04 5.89
CA VAL A 34 13.51 -8.59 6.80
C VAL A 34 13.25 -9.27 8.13
N SER A 35 14.31 -9.77 8.78
CA SER A 35 14.21 -10.26 10.15
C SER A 35 13.78 -9.15 11.10
N LYS A 36 13.18 -9.49 12.26
CA LYS A 36 12.81 -8.49 13.28
C LYS A 36 14.01 -7.63 13.70
N SER A 37 15.21 -8.21 13.76
CA SER A 37 16.48 -7.50 14.02
C SER A 37 16.81 -6.49 12.91
N GLY A 38 16.69 -6.90 11.64
CA GLY A 38 16.87 -5.98 10.52
C GLY A 38 15.83 -4.85 10.48
N GLN A 39 14.59 -5.13 10.89
CA GLN A 39 13.55 -4.10 11.00
C GLN A 39 13.89 -3.06 12.09
N LYS A 40 14.44 -3.49 13.24
CA LYS A 40 14.92 -2.56 14.29
C LYS A 40 16.07 -1.68 13.79
N LYS A 41 16.96 -2.21 12.96
CA LYS A 41 18.06 -1.46 12.31
C LYS A 41 17.64 -0.64 11.09
N GLY A 42 16.33 -0.45 10.85
CA GLY A 42 15.82 0.40 9.77
C GLY A 42 15.91 -0.20 8.35
N ARG A 43 16.37 -1.45 8.18
CA ARG A 43 16.55 -2.08 6.85
C ARG A 43 15.26 -2.19 6.03
N ARG A 44 14.10 -2.11 6.69
CA ARG A 44 12.79 -2.09 6.01
C ARG A 44 12.57 -0.83 5.16
N SER A 45 13.15 0.32 5.54
CA SER A 45 12.93 1.60 4.86
C SER A 45 13.68 1.68 3.53
N THR A 46 14.90 1.16 3.48
CA THR A 46 15.79 1.17 2.29
C THR A 46 15.38 0.15 1.22
N ARG A 47 14.30 -0.59 1.44
CA ARG A 47 13.91 -1.72 0.61
C ARG A 47 13.24 -1.26 -0.69
N GLN A 48 13.46 -2.02 -1.75
CA GLN A 48 12.67 -1.85 -2.97
C GLN A 48 11.18 -2.17 -2.70
N GLN A 49 10.30 -1.32 -3.24
CA GLN A 49 8.87 -1.57 -3.23
C GLN A 49 8.53 -2.69 -4.21
N ILE A 50 7.57 -3.54 -3.82
CA ILE A 50 7.06 -4.60 -4.69
C ILE A 50 6.44 -3.93 -5.91
N ARG A 51 6.88 -4.36 -7.10
CA ARG A 51 6.27 -3.92 -8.36
C ARG A 51 5.37 -5.05 -8.86
N PRO A 52 4.05 -4.83 -8.99
CA PRO A 52 3.17 -5.85 -9.56
C PRO A 52 3.43 -5.95 -11.06
N LEU A 53 4.02 -7.06 -11.51
CA LEU A 53 4.36 -7.28 -12.93
C LEU A 53 3.10 -7.36 -13.81
N GLU A 54 2.02 -7.92 -13.27
CA GLU A 54 0.72 -8.11 -13.94
C GLU A 54 0.14 -6.81 -14.54
N LYS A 55 0.49 -5.65 -13.98
CA LYS A 55 0.02 -4.36 -14.51
C LYS A 55 0.68 -3.95 -15.83
N PHE A 56 1.82 -4.55 -16.16
CA PHE A 56 2.62 -4.18 -17.33
C PHE A 56 2.47 -5.16 -18.49
N TYR A 57 2.06 -6.40 -18.21
CA TYR A 57 1.91 -7.44 -19.23
C TYR A 57 0.43 -7.69 -19.49
N LYS A 58 0.01 -7.46 -20.73
CA LYS A 58 -1.33 -7.84 -21.19
C LYS A 58 -1.33 -9.31 -21.59
N ILE A 59 -2.39 -10.03 -21.28
CA ILE A 59 -2.53 -11.44 -21.67
C ILE A 59 -2.55 -11.51 -23.19
N GLY A 60 -1.75 -12.41 -23.77
CA GLY A 60 -1.58 -12.53 -25.22
C GLY A 60 -0.47 -11.67 -25.80
N SER A 61 -0.04 -10.60 -25.11
CA SER A 61 1.11 -9.81 -25.56
C SER A 61 2.41 -10.56 -25.30
N GLY A 62 3.20 -10.76 -26.36
CA GLY A 62 4.48 -11.46 -26.28
C GLY A 62 5.47 -10.92 -27.33
N PRO A 63 6.74 -11.35 -27.28
CA PRO A 63 7.79 -10.88 -28.19
C PRO A 63 7.57 -11.26 -29.66
N LEU A 64 6.65 -12.19 -29.93
CA LEU A 64 6.27 -12.62 -31.28
C LEU A 64 5.02 -11.92 -31.81
N LYS A 65 4.47 -10.91 -31.08
CA LYS A 65 3.31 -10.10 -31.47
C LYS A 65 2.13 -10.85 -32.12
N ILE A 66 1.89 -12.09 -31.70
CA ILE A 66 0.83 -12.92 -32.28
C ILE A 66 -0.54 -12.32 -31.93
N GLN A 67 -1.38 -12.11 -32.95
CA GLN A 67 -2.75 -11.67 -32.78
C GLN A 67 -3.65 -12.87 -32.50
N PHE A 68 -4.01 -13.07 -31.24
CA PHE A 68 -4.98 -14.09 -30.84
C PHE A 68 -6.40 -13.51 -30.91
N PRO A 69 -7.28 -14.01 -31.80
CA PRO A 69 -8.68 -13.56 -31.85
C PRO A 69 -9.38 -13.89 -30.53
N GLY A 70 -10.13 -12.92 -29.99
CA GLY A 70 -10.83 -13.05 -28.71
C GLY A 70 -9.97 -12.78 -27.46
N LEU A 71 -8.66 -12.50 -27.62
CA LEU A 71 -7.75 -12.17 -26.49
C LEU A 71 -7.05 -10.82 -26.73
N ASN A 72 -6.26 -10.73 -27.80
CA ASN A 72 -5.55 -9.50 -28.19
C ASN A 72 -6.25 -8.74 -29.30
N ALA A 73 -6.91 -9.45 -30.21
CA ALA A 73 -7.52 -8.91 -31.42
C ALA A 73 -9.04 -9.16 -31.42
N SER A 74 -9.78 -8.27 -32.10
CA SER A 74 -11.23 -8.42 -32.27
C SER A 74 -11.55 -9.70 -33.05
N THR A 75 -12.61 -10.39 -32.61
CA THR A 75 -13.14 -11.61 -33.23
C THR A 75 -13.81 -11.36 -34.59
N GLU A 76 -14.01 -10.10 -34.96
CA GLU A 76 -14.74 -9.69 -36.17
C GLU A 76 -13.92 -9.86 -37.46
N LYS A 77 -12.58 -9.95 -37.34
CA LYS A 77 -11.75 -10.47 -38.43
C LYS A 77 -11.96 -11.97 -38.43
N GLY A 78 -12.49 -12.55 -39.51
CA GLY A 78 -12.94 -13.94 -39.58
C GLY A 78 -11.88 -15.00 -39.19
N LEU A 79 -12.18 -16.28 -39.47
CA LEU A 79 -11.28 -17.43 -39.28
C LEU A 79 -10.02 -17.37 -40.19
N GLU A 80 -9.35 -16.23 -40.22
CA GLU A 80 -8.07 -16.04 -40.89
C GLU A 80 -6.96 -16.73 -40.09
N PRO A 81 -5.97 -17.33 -40.77
CA PRO A 81 -4.86 -17.98 -40.10
C PRO A 81 -4.15 -17.00 -39.17
N LEU A 82 -3.66 -17.49 -38.03
CA LEU A 82 -2.91 -16.71 -37.04
C LEU A 82 -1.78 -15.93 -37.75
N ILE A 83 -1.93 -14.61 -37.81
CA ILE A 83 -0.93 -13.74 -38.42
C ILE A 83 0.21 -13.56 -37.42
N ILE A 84 1.38 -14.11 -37.78
CA ILE A 84 2.63 -13.89 -37.07
C ILE A 84 3.30 -12.69 -37.74
N GLU A 85 3.16 -11.51 -37.16
CA GLU A 85 3.90 -10.32 -37.58
C GLU A 85 5.26 -10.33 -36.87
N GLU A 86 6.36 -10.36 -37.63
CA GLU A 86 7.69 -10.20 -37.06
C GLU A 86 7.82 -8.79 -36.48
N GLN A 87 8.18 -8.70 -35.20
CA GLN A 87 8.43 -7.40 -34.58
C GLN A 87 9.67 -6.76 -35.20
N THR A 88 9.50 -5.56 -35.75
CA THR A 88 10.65 -4.71 -36.08
C THR A 88 11.33 -4.25 -34.78
N GLU A 89 12.66 -4.07 -34.83
CA GLU A 89 13.44 -3.67 -33.64
C GLU A 89 12.94 -2.37 -33.00
N ASP A 90 12.38 -1.47 -33.81
CA ASP A 90 11.91 -0.17 -33.35
C ASP A 90 10.63 -0.28 -32.53
N GLU A 91 9.76 -1.24 -32.84
CA GLU A 91 8.57 -1.52 -32.04
C GLU A 91 8.90 -2.17 -30.70
N LEU A 92 9.93 -3.02 -30.65
CA LEU A 92 10.46 -3.56 -29.40
C LEU A 92 11.01 -2.44 -28.52
N LYS A 93 11.79 -1.52 -29.10
CA LYS A 93 12.28 -0.32 -28.41
C LYS A 93 11.10 0.51 -27.88
N GLN A 94 10.08 0.78 -28.69
CA GLN A 94 8.89 1.51 -28.26
C GLN A 94 8.17 0.82 -27.09
N GLY A 95 8.00 -0.50 -27.12
CA GLY A 95 7.41 -1.25 -26.00
C GLY A 95 8.20 -1.06 -24.70
N THR A 96 9.53 -1.13 -24.76
CA THR A 96 10.37 -0.88 -23.56
C THR A 96 10.31 0.57 -23.09
N LEU A 97 10.22 1.53 -24.01
CA LEU A 97 10.06 2.95 -23.68
C LEU A 97 8.71 3.20 -23.01
N ASN A 98 7.62 2.62 -23.50
CA ASN A 98 6.30 2.71 -22.89
C ASN A 98 6.29 2.16 -21.45
N ILE A 99 6.98 1.04 -21.20
CA ILE A 99 7.12 0.53 -19.83
C ILE A 99 7.92 1.52 -18.96
N ARG A 100 8.97 2.13 -19.51
CA ARG A 100 9.76 3.15 -18.79
C ARG A 100 8.93 4.39 -18.47
N THR A 101 8.15 4.91 -19.42
CA THR A 101 7.29 6.08 -19.21
C THR A 101 6.25 5.78 -18.14
N ILE A 102 5.56 4.63 -18.20
CA ILE A 102 4.61 4.22 -17.14
C ILE A 102 5.32 4.13 -15.78
N LEU A 103 6.54 3.60 -15.73
CA LEU A 103 7.32 3.52 -14.48
C LEU A 103 7.75 4.89 -13.95
N GLU A 104 7.98 5.86 -14.82
CA GLU A 104 8.33 7.25 -14.44
C GLU A 104 7.10 8.03 -13.99
N GLU A 105 5.99 7.93 -14.74
CA GLU A 105 4.70 8.50 -14.38
C GLU A 105 4.19 7.98 -13.05
N THR A 106 4.28 6.66 -12.81
CA THR A 106 3.89 6.07 -11.53
C THR A 106 4.78 6.56 -10.39
N LYS A 107 6.09 6.74 -10.59
CA LYS A 107 6.98 7.33 -9.58
C LYS A 107 6.65 8.80 -9.31
N ALA A 108 6.41 9.58 -10.36
CA ALA A 108 6.10 11.02 -10.27
C ALA A 108 4.74 11.23 -9.58
N THR A 109 3.73 10.46 -9.99
CA THR A 109 2.38 10.42 -9.41
C THR A 109 2.44 9.98 -7.95
N SER A 110 3.15 8.89 -7.62
CA SER A 110 3.21 8.32 -6.26
C SER A 110 3.77 9.30 -5.22
N LYS A 111 4.81 10.07 -5.55
CA LYS A 111 5.44 11.00 -4.60
C LYS A 111 4.68 12.31 -4.42
N ARG A 112 3.99 12.81 -5.45
CA ARG A 112 3.39 14.16 -5.46
C ARG A 112 1.87 14.16 -5.29
N ARG A 113 1.13 13.14 -5.76
CA ARG A 113 -0.35 13.09 -5.70
C ARG A 113 -0.95 12.51 -4.42
N ARG A 114 -0.20 11.76 -3.59
CA ARG A 114 -0.77 11.06 -2.43
C ARG A 114 -0.94 11.88 -1.14
N ARG A 115 -0.66 13.18 -1.17
CA ARG A 115 -1.04 14.09 -0.08
C ARG A 115 -2.14 14.99 -0.60
N GLU A 116 -3.35 14.44 -0.72
CA GLU A 116 -4.55 15.25 -0.82
C GLU A 116 -4.56 16.18 0.39
N LYS A 117 -4.48 17.48 0.13
CA LYS A 117 -4.57 18.48 1.18
C LYS A 117 -6.03 18.51 1.62
N LEU A 118 -6.28 18.09 2.85
CA LEU A 118 -7.60 18.27 3.46
C LEU A 118 -7.97 19.76 3.43
N HIS A 119 -9.26 20.04 3.25
CA HIS A 119 -9.76 21.39 3.35
C HIS A 119 -9.48 21.93 4.77
N PRO A 120 -9.14 23.23 4.94
CA PRO A 120 -8.81 23.78 6.26
C PRO A 120 -9.88 23.53 7.35
N LEU A 121 -11.16 23.46 6.97
CA LEU A 121 -12.28 23.18 7.89
C LEU A 121 -12.35 21.74 8.37
N GLU A 122 -11.86 20.79 7.57
CA GLU A 122 -11.86 19.36 7.91
C GLU A 122 -10.58 18.94 8.65
N ARG A 123 -9.66 19.90 8.82
CA ARG A 123 -8.38 19.68 9.48
C ARG A 123 -8.59 19.58 10.98
N GLY A 124 -7.81 18.70 11.61
CA GLY A 124 -7.70 18.67 13.07
C GLY A 124 -6.81 19.78 13.63
N PHE A 125 -6.27 19.57 14.83
CA PHE A 125 -5.49 20.60 15.54
C PHE A 125 -4.22 21.04 14.83
N SER A 126 -3.60 20.15 14.04
CA SER A 126 -2.37 20.48 13.33
C SER A 126 -2.20 19.67 12.06
N GLY A 127 -1.91 20.35 10.95
CA GLY A 127 -1.36 19.71 9.77
C GLY A 127 -2.27 18.61 9.18
N HIS A 128 -1.68 17.47 8.86
CA HIS A 128 -2.42 16.30 8.35
C HIS A 128 -2.69 15.28 9.46
N ASN A 129 -2.62 15.71 10.73
CA ASN A 129 -2.82 14.81 11.85
C ASN A 129 -4.32 14.53 12.02
N VAL A 130 -4.63 13.26 12.30
CA VAL A 130 -6.00 12.79 12.59
C VAL A 130 -6.52 13.33 13.93
N VAL A 131 -5.62 13.86 14.77
CA VAL A 131 -5.96 14.42 16.07
C VAL A 131 -6.75 15.72 15.89
N GLY A 132 -7.92 15.80 16.52
CA GLY A 132 -8.88 16.89 16.39
C GLY A 132 -9.74 16.82 15.13
N GLN A 133 -9.55 15.83 14.26
CA GLN A 133 -10.37 15.65 13.06
C GLN A 133 -11.74 15.05 13.42
N LYS A 134 -12.78 15.48 12.69
CA LYS A 134 -14.12 14.91 12.72
C LYS A 134 -14.11 13.56 11.99
N LEU A 135 -14.26 12.45 12.72
CA LEU A 135 -14.09 11.09 12.18
C LEU A 135 -15.40 10.40 11.73
N GLY A 136 -16.54 11.00 12.06
CA GLY A 136 -17.87 10.43 11.81
C GLY A 136 -18.37 9.55 12.95
N PRO A 137 -19.47 8.81 12.75
CA PRO A 137 -19.99 7.87 13.74
C PRO A 137 -19.08 6.65 13.90
N PRO A 138 -19.11 5.97 15.06
CA PRO A 138 -18.37 4.73 15.26
C PRO A 138 -18.91 3.64 14.32
N PRO A 139 -18.11 2.62 13.99
CA PRO A 139 -18.61 1.49 13.21
C PRO A 139 -19.69 0.74 14.01
N PRO A 140 -20.76 0.25 13.35
CA PRO A 140 -21.86 -0.41 14.02
C PRO A 140 -21.39 -1.69 14.72
N VAL A 141 -21.94 -1.95 15.91
CA VAL A 141 -21.64 -3.15 16.71
C VAL A 141 -22.92 -3.98 16.81
N GLY A 142 -23.05 -5.00 15.96
CA GLY A 142 -24.29 -5.77 15.83
C GLY A 142 -25.38 -4.93 15.16
N ASP A 143 -26.58 -4.92 15.74
CA ASP A 143 -27.76 -4.24 15.18
C ASP A 143 -27.90 -2.77 15.64
N VAL A 144 -26.98 -2.27 16.47
CA VAL A 144 -27.03 -0.90 16.99
C VAL A 144 -26.12 0.01 16.16
N ALA A 145 -26.73 0.88 15.36
CA ALA A 145 -26.07 1.99 14.68
C ALA A 145 -26.16 3.26 15.54
N LEU A 146 -25.06 4.02 15.59
CA LEU A 146 -24.94 5.25 16.38
C LEU A 146 -24.72 6.44 15.45
N ASP A 147 -25.67 6.66 14.54
CA ASP A 147 -25.52 7.64 13.46
C ASP A 147 -25.52 9.09 13.96
N ASP A 148 -26.24 9.36 15.06
CA ASP A 148 -26.28 10.66 15.74
C ASP A 148 -24.97 11.02 16.46
N PHE A 149 -24.02 10.08 16.58
CA PHE A 149 -22.80 10.31 17.34
C PHE A 149 -21.67 10.85 16.46
N GLN A 150 -21.01 11.87 17.00
CA GLN A 150 -19.78 12.38 16.43
C GLN A 150 -18.58 11.90 17.24
N THR A 151 -17.55 11.41 16.54
CA THR A 151 -16.29 11.00 17.16
C THR A 151 -15.14 11.96 16.83
N TYR A 152 -14.29 12.18 17.83
CA TYR A 152 -13.09 13.01 17.77
C TYR A 152 -11.91 12.28 18.42
N CYS A 153 -10.74 12.33 17.79
CA CYS A 153 -9.51 11.79 18.36
C CYS A 153 -8.76 12.90 19.10
N LEU A 154 -8.61 12.81 20.42
CA LEU A 154 -7.97 13.84 21.24
C LEU A 154 -6.45 13.69 21.33
N GLU A 155 -5.96 12.46 21.46
CA GLU A 155 -4.53 12.19 21.58
C GLU A 155 -4.18 10.90 20.84
N VAL A 156 -3.06 10.91 20.11
CA VAL A 156 -2.41 9.68 19.64
C VAL A 156 -0.97 9.71 20.11
N LYS A 157 -0.61 8.77 20.98
CA LYS A 157 0.75 8.65 21.52
C LYS A 157 1.36 7.28 21.27
N ARG A 158 2.68 7.27 21.09
CA ARG A 158 3.48 6.05 21.00
C ARG A 158 3.91 5.62 22.40
N THR A 159 3.35 4.51 22.88
CA THR A 159 3.76 3.86 24.12
C THR A 159 4.73 2.72 23.86
N SER A 160 5.43 2.26 24.90
CA SER A 160 6.27 1.07 24.78
C SER A 160 6.27 0.25 26.06
N HIS A 161 6.35 -1.07 25.91
CA HIS A 161 6.44 -2.02 27.01
C HIS A 161 7.60 -2.99 26.79
N MET A 162 8.33 -3.33 27.85
CA MET A 162 9.45 -4.27 27.78
C MET A 162 8.93 -5.70 27.91
N THR A 163 9.26 -6.56 26.94
CA THR A 163 8.86 -7.97 26.93
C THR A 163 10.09 -8.86 26.97
N ARG A 164 9.98 -10.04 27.59
CA ARG A 164 11.08 -11.01 27.70
C ARG A 164 11.65 -11.44 26.34
N VAL A 165 10.79 -11.64 25.34
CA VAL A 165 11.18 -12.18 24.04
C VAL A 165 11.59 -11.10 23.04
N PHE A 166 10.83 -10.01 22.93
CA PHE A 166 11.04 -9.00 21.88
C PHE A 166 11.77 -7.74 22.38
N GLY A 167 12.04 -7.66 23.68
CA GLY A 167 12.55 -6.45 24.33
C GLY A 167 11.50 -5.35 24.30
N ARG A 168 11.92 -4.12 23.97
CA ARG A 168 11.02 -2.95 23.89
C ARG A 168 10.07 -3.08 22.69
N VAL A 169 8.79 -3.29 22.98
CA VAL A 169 7.70 -3.35 21.99
C VAL A 169 6.95 -2.02 22.00
N HIS A 170 6.80 -1.41 20.83
CA HIS A 170 6.06 -0.17 20.68
C HIS A 170 4.61 -0.42 20.26
N THR A 171 3.71 0.31 20.91
CA THR A 171 2.28 0.32 20.65
C THR A 171 1.81 1.75 20.43
N MET A 172 0.71 1.92 19.70
CA MET A 172 0.01 3.20 19.57
C MET A 172 -1.19 3.17 20.49
N ALA A 173 -1.33 4.21 21.29
CA ALA A 173 -2.51 4.47 22.12
C ALA A 173 -3.22 5.70 21.58
N ALA A 174 -4.53 5.60 21.36
CA ALA A 174 -5.38 6.68 20.88
C ALA A 174 -6.48 6.94 21.90
N LEU A 175 -6.56 8.17 22.41
CA LEU A 175 -7.67 8.66 23.23
C LEU A 175 -8.74 9.21 22.28
N VAL A 176 -9.92 8.61 22.32
CA VAL A 176 -11.06 8.96 21.48
C VAL A 176 -12.22 9.40 22.36
N PHE A 177 -12.88 10.48 21.96
CA PHE A 177 -14.11 10.98 22.55
C PHE A 177 -15.25 10.83 21.53
N MET A 178 -16.45 10.52 22.01
CA MET A 178 -17.67 10.44 21.22
C MET A 178 -18.80 11.17 21.93
N GLY A 179 -19.71 11.79 21.19
CA GLY A 179 -20.91 12.38 21.76
C GLY A 179 -21.97 12.73 20.73
N ASN A 180 -23.22 12.82 21.17
CA ASN A 180 -24.37 13.14 20.32
C ASN A 180 -24.81 14.62 20.38
N GLY A 181 -24.10 15.45 21.16
CA GLY A 181 -24.46 16.86 21.39
C GLY A 181 -25.72 17.09 22.25
N LYS A 182 -26.35 16.02 22.75
CA LYS A 182 -27.57 16.03 23.58
C LYS A 182 -27.27 15.64 25.04
N GLY A 183 -26.04 15.88 25.50
CA GLY A 183 -25.58 15.54 26.85
C GLY A 183 -25.03 14.13 27.04
N LEU A 184 -25.17 13.23 26.05
CA LEU A 184 -24.60 11.87 26.13
C LEU A 184 -23.25 11.82 25.42
N GLY A 185 -22.22 11.40 26.14
CA GLY A 185 -20.87 11.30 25.58
C GLY A 185 -20.04 10.22 26.25
N GLY A 186 -18.93 9.82 25.65
CA GLY A 186 -18.07 8.77 26.18
C GLY A 186 -16.66 8.92 25.67
N TYR A 187 -15.68 8.44 26.44
CA TYR A 187 -14.29 8.42 26.02
C TYR A 187 -13.63 7.08 26.34
N ALA A 188 -12.66 6.70 25.51
CA ALA A 188 -11.87 5.50 25.75
C ALA A 188 -10.49 5.59 25.12
N VAL A 189 -9.57 4.76 25.62
CA VAL A 189 -8.21 4.65 25.10
C VAL A 189 -8.04 3.34 24.35
N GLY A 190 -7.96 3.42 23.02
CA GLY A 190 -7.67 2.29 22.14
C GLY A 190 -6.18 2.03 21.98
N LYS A 191 -5.77 0.76 21.99
CA LYS A 191 -4.36 0.35 21.78
C LYS A 191 -4.21 -0.58 20.59
N ALA A 192 -3.18 -0.34 19.77
CA ALA A 192 -2.81 -1.21 18.65
C ALA A 192 -1.28 -1.25 18.41
N ALA A 193 -0.85 -2.10 17.47
CA ALA A 193 0.55 -2.16 17.06
C ALA A 193 1.00 -0.87 16.36
N ILE A 194 2.30 -0.57 16.41
CA ILE A 194 2.90 0.69 15.91
C ILE A 194 2.47 1.12 14.49
N HIS A 195 2.26 0.18 13.58
CA HIS A 195 1.89 0.46 12.19
C HIS A 195 0.38 0.55 11.94
N ARG A 196 -0.44 0.40 12.97
CA ARG A 196 -1.91 0.33 12.87
C ARG A 196 -2.59 1.40 13.72
N THR A 197 -2.21 2.66 13.52
CA THR A 197 -2.80 3.81 14.23
C THR A 197 -4.31 3.90 14.04
N ASN A 198 -4.81 3.72 12.81
CA ASN A 198 -6.25 3.74 12.53
C ASN A 198 -7.00 2.65 13.33
N ASN A 199 -6.40 1.46 13.48
CA ASN A 199 -7.00 0.41 14.29
C ASN A 199 -7.02 0.74 15.78
N ALA A 200 -6.06 1.54 16.29
CA ALA A 200 -6.11 2.02 17.67
C ALA A 200 -7.31 2.96 17.85
N ILE A 201 -7.54 3.86 16.90
CA ILE A 201 -8.67 4.80 16.90
C ILE A 201 -9.99 4.04 16.85
N VAL A 202 -10.16 3.12 15.89
CA VAL A 202 -11.38 2.30 15.75
C VAL A 202 -11.65 1.47 17.02
N LYS A 203 -10.61 0.89 17.63
CA LYS A 203 -10.77 0.21 18.93
C LYS A 203 -11.20 1.18 20.03
N GLY A 204 -10.66 2.40 20.04
CA GLY A 204 -11.06 3.46 20.96
C GLY A 204 -12.55 3.81 20.79
N MET A 205 -13.01 4.00 19.55
CA MET A 205 -14.43 4.23 19.23
C MET A 205 -15.33 3.11 19.77
N ASN A 206 -14.97 1.85 19.49
CA ASN A 206 -15.77 0.69 19.92
C ASN A 206 -15.81 0.50 21.45
N MET A 207 -14.82 1.01 22.17
CA MET A 207 -14.81 1.00 23.64
C MET A 207 -15.57 2.19 24.21
N ALA A 208 -15.48 3.36 23.58
CA ALA A 208 -16.20 4.56 23.98
C ALA A 208 -17.72 4.38 23.78
N SER A 209 -18.14 3.72 22.70
CA SER A 209 -19.55 3.42 22.43
C SER A 209 -20.20 2.50 23.47
N ARG A 210 -19.41 1.80 24.29
CA ARG A 210 -19.91 0.95 25.39
C ARG A 210 -19.92 1.67 26.74
N LYS A 211 -19.31 2.85 26.83
CA LYS A 211 -19.07 3.58 28.07
C LYS A 211 -19.50 5.04 27.92
N PHE A 212 -20.81 5.23 27.89
CA PHE A 212 -21.39 6.56 27.93
C PHE A 212 -21.45 7.08 29.37
N LEU A 213 -21.23 8.38 29.49
CA LEU A 213 -21.36 9.22 30.65
C LEU A 213 -22.52 10.17 30.36
N CYS A 214 -23.38 10.33 31.37
CA CYS A 214 -24.54 11.24 31.36
C CYS A 214 -24.18 12.49 32.18
#